data_AF-A0A5P1X016-F1
#
_entry.id   AF-A0A5P1X016-F1
#
_cell.length_a   1.000
_cell.length_b   1.000
_cell.length_c   1.000
_cell.angle_alpha   90.00
_cell.angle_beta   90.00
_cell.angle_gamma   90.00
#
_symmetry.space_group_name_H-M   'P 1'
#
loop_
_entity.id
_entity.type
_entity.pdbx_description
1 polymer ?
#
loop_
_entity_poly.entity_id
_entity_poly.type
_entity_poly.pdbx_seq_one_letter_code
_entity_poly.pdbx_strand_id
1 'polypeptide(L)'
;MIVDDIIREIYNTQKFQFKIGEISEMAGVSTRQLRYWEKQGYLKSNDRAGEQNARVFSFRMYVKSRLMKNYLDEGFTLAKANEKSSALLGKMEWMHKFATLAHVGLEEVDGQKAVYLGLLDDDKSKKLYGFIDDDGVHYRTIG
;
A
#
# COMPACT_ATOMS: atom_id res chain seq x y z
N MET A 1 8.08 20.31 -8.16
CA MET A 1 8.05 20.73 -6.73
C MET A 1 6.67 20.52 -6.11
N ILE A 2 5.64 21.33 -6.38
CA ILE A 2 4.29 21.13 -5.77
C ILE A 2 3.64 19.79 -6.15
N VAL A 3 3.74 19.38 -7.42
CA VAL A 3 3.16 18.12 -7.92
C VAL A 3 3.84 16.91 -7.31
N ASP A 4 5.16 16.94 -7.19
CA ASP A 4 5.95 15.84 -6.60
C ASP A 4 5.65 15.66 -5.12
N ASP A 5 5.43 16.76 -4.40
CA ASP A 5 5.07 16.75 -2.97
C ASP A 5 3.66 16.20 -2.73
N ILE A 6 2.69 16.59 -3.58
CA ILE A 6 1.33 16.03 -3.54
C ILE A 6 1.35 14.54 -3.88
N ILE A 7 2.12 14.13 -4.89
CA ILE A 7 2.29 12.72 -5.25
C ILE A 7 2.89 11.94 -4.08
N ARG A 8 3.96 12.44 -3.44
CA ARG A 8 4.55 11.84 -2.23
C ARG A 8 3.54 11.74 -1.08
N GLU A 9 2.69 12.74 -0.90
CA GLU A 9 1.65 12.72 0.13
C GLU A 9 0.55 11.69 -0.15
N ILE A 10 0.09 11.57 -1.41
CA ILE A 10 -0.89 10.56 -1.83
C ILE A 10 -0.33 9.15 -1.62
N TYR A 11 0.97 8.93 -1.85
CA TYR A 11 1.62 7.66 -1.58
C TYR A 11 1.88 7.41 -0.08
N ASN A 12 1.75 8.42 0.78
CA ASN A 12 1.93 8.26 2.22
C ASN A 12 0.66 7.72 2.89
N THR A 13 0.40 6.44 2.63
CA THR A 13 -0.80 5.75 3.11
C THR A 13 -0.94 5.68 4.63
N GLN A 14 0.14 5.94 5.38
CA GLN A 14 0.15 6.00 6.84
C GLN A 14 -0.72 7.15 7.39
N LYS A 15 -0.95 8.21 6.59
CA LYS A 15 -1.78 9.35 6.99
C LYS A 15 -3.28 9.09 6.88
N PHE A 16 -3.71 8.10 6.10
CA PHE A 16 -5.14 7.84 5.93
C PHE A 16 -5.73 7.15 7.16
N GLN A 17 -6.78 7.75 7.70
CA GLN A 17 -7.52 7.27 8.86
C GLN A 17 -9.00 7.16 8.52
N PHE A 18 -9.60 6.02 8.88
CA PHE A 18 -10.97 5.70 8.55
C PHE A 18 -11.74 5.25 9.79
N LYS A 19 -12.99 5.66 9.93
CA LYS A 19 -13.93 5.09 10.89
C LYS A 19 -14.32 3.68 10.45
N ILE A 20 -14.78 2.86 11.39
CA ILE A 20 -15.18 1.47 11.08
C ILE A 20 -16.30 1.36 10.05
N GLY A 21 -17.18 2.37 9.95
CA GLY A 21 -18.24 2.42 8.94
C GLY A 21 -17.68 2.58 7.53
N GLU A 22 -16.66 3.43 7.36
CA GLU A 22 -15.99 3.64 6.07
C GLU A 22 -15.25 2.37 5.63
N ILE A 23 -14.54 1.70 6.57
CA ILE A 23 -13.93 0.39 6.30
C ILE A 23 -15.00 -0.64 5.89
N SER A 24 -16.15 -0.64 6.55
CA SER A 24 -17.25 -1.57 6.27
C SER A 24 -17.74 -1.44 4.83
N GLU A 25 -17.99 -0.21 4.40
CA GLU A 25 -18.42 0.14 3.05
C GLU A 25 -17.35 -0.21 2.01
N MET A 26 -16.12 0.27 2.19
CA MET A 26 -15.02 0.08 1.24
C MET A 26 -14.58 -1.38 1.10
N ALA A 27 -14.54 -2.12 2.22
CA ALA A 27 -14.09 -3.51 2.22
C ALA A 27 -15.20 -4.50 1.83
N GLY A 28 -16.47 -4.10 1.92
CA GLY A 28 -17.62 -4.98 1.74
C GLY A 28 -17.74 -6.01 2.87
N VAL A 29 -17.49 -5.58 4.11
CA VAL A 29 -17.51 -6.42 5.33
C VAL A 29 -18.40 -5.74 6.35
N SER A 30 -19.23 -6.48 7.09
CA SER A 30 -20.08 -5.86 8.11
C SER A 30 -19.26 -5.25 9.26
N THR A 31 -19.72 -4.13 9.82
CA THR A 31 -19.10 -3.54 11.04
C THR A 31 -19.00 -4.54 12.19
N ARG A 32 -19.94 -5.48 12.31
CA ARG A 32 -19.92 -6.57 13.30
C ARG A 32 -18.72 -7.50 13.10
N GLN A 33 -18.45 -7.93 11.87
CA GLN A 33 -17.29 -8.76 11.55
C GLN A 33 -15.99 -8.00 11.84
N LEU A 34 -15.89 -6.73 11.44
CA LEU A 34 -14.70 -5.90 11.71
C LEU A 34 -14.42 -5.77 13.23
N ARG A 35 -15.44 -5.51 14.04
CA ARG A 35 -15.31 -5.48 15.52
C ARG A 35 -14.89 -6.82 16.09
N TYR A 36 -15.42 -7.91 15.53
CA TYR A 36 -15.02 -9.26 15.96
C TYR A 36 -13.55 -9.53 15.61
N TRP A 37 -13.11 -9.24 14.38
CA TRP A 37 -11.72 -9.42 13.96
C TRP A 37 -10.76 -8.54 14.78
N GLU A 38 -11.16 -7.32 15.11
CA GLU A 38 -10.41 -6.46 16.02
C GLU A 38 -10.33 -7.04 17.43
N LYS A 39 -11.44 -7.56 17.98
CA LYS A 39 -11.44 -8.25 19.28
C LYS A 39 -10.52 -9.48 19.29
N GLN A 40 -10.42 -10.20 18.16
CA GLN A 40 -9.48 -11.31 17.99
C GLN A 40 -8.01 -10.85 17.81
N GLY A 41 -7.75 -9.54 17.72
CA GLY A 41 -6.41 -8.98 17.53
C GLY A 41 -5.94 -9.00 16.07
N TYR A 42 -6.80 -9.34 15.12
CA TYR A 42 -6.44 -9.39 13.69
C TYR A 42 -6.41 -8.01 13.06
N LEU A 43 -7.27 -7.11 13.53
CA LEU A 43 -7.23 -5.68 13.22
C LEU A 43 -6.89 -4.89 14.48
N LYS A 44 -6.33 -3.70 14.32
CA LYS A 44 -6.03 -2.78 15.43
C LYS A 44 -6.39 -1.36 15.01
N SER A 45 -7.30 -0.72 15.73
CA SER A 45 -7.51 0.73 15.61
C SER A 45 -6.28 1.50 16.13
N ASN A 46 -6.08 2.72 15.65
CA ASN A 46 -5.04 3.60 16.17
C ASN A 46 -5.31 3.94 17.65
N ASP A 47 -4.23 4.16 18.40
CA ASP A 47 -4.32 4.55 19.81
C ASP A 47 -4.98 5.93 19.94
N ARG A 48 -5.79 6.14 20.98
CA ARG A 48 -6.48 7.41 21.21
C ARG A 48 -5.45 8.48 21.58
N ALA A 49 -5.11 9.35 20.63
CA ALA A 49 -4.43 10.60 20.96
C ALA A 49 -5.47 11.56 21.59
N GLY A 50 -5.76 11.40 22.89
CA GLY A 50 -6.69 12.26 23.64
C GLY A 50 -8.10 11.68 23.86
N GLU A 51 -8.78 12.18 24.90
CA GLU A 51 -10.04 11.63 25.45
C GLU A 51 -11.24 11.66 24.49
N GLN A 52 -11.18 12.45 23.42
CA GLN A 52 -12.32 12.69 22.52
C GLN A 52 -12.13 12.16 21.09
N ASN A 53 -10.99 11.55 20.76
CA ASN A 53 -10.75 11.11 19.38
C ASN A 53 -11.51 9.81 19.06
N ALA A 54 -12.29 9.85 17.98
CA ALA A 54 -13.04 8.72 17.47
C ALA A 54 -12.09 7.56 17.12
N ARG A 55 -12.54 6.33 17.36
CA ARG A 55 -11.78 5.12 17.00
C ARG A 55 -11.63 5.03 15.48
N VAL A 56 -10.40 5.13 15.00
CA VAL A 56 -10.06 5.09 13.57
C VAL A 56 -9.07 3.97 13.25
N PHE A 57 -9.05 3.57 11.98
CA PHE A 57 -8.25 2.49 11.41
C PHE A 57 -7.40 3.06 10.29
N SER A 58 -6.18 2.57 10.14
CA SER A 58 -5.29 2.99 9.06
C SER A 58 -5.67 2.35 7.71
N PHE A 59 -5.12 2.89 6.62
CA PHE A 59 -5.19 2.25 5.29
C PHE A 59 -4.74 0.78 5.31
N ARG A 60 -3.72 0.47 6.11
CA ARG A 60 -3.25 -0.89 6.35
C ARG A 60 -4.38 -1.81 6.84
N MET A 61 -5.21 -1.35 7.76
CA MET A 61 -6.35 -2.11 8.29
C MET A 61 -7.47 -2.26 7.28
N TYR A 62 -7.69 -1.25 6.43
CA TYR A 62 -8.58 -1.38 5.27
C TYR A 62 -8.12 -2.53 4.35
N VAL A 63 -6.87 -2.50 3.88
CA VAL A 63 -6.32 -3.52 2.97
C VAL A 63 -6.39 -4.90 3.62
N LYS A 64 -6.00 -5.01 4.90
CA LYS A 64 -6.09 -6.27 5.63
C LYS A 64 -7.52 -6.80 5.70
N SER A 65 -8.50 -5.94 5.97
CA SER A 65 -9.92 -6.32 6.03
C SER A 65 -10.42 -6.84 4.68
N ARG A 66 -10.04 -6.19 3.58
CA ARG A 66 -10.40 -6.62 2.22
C ARG A 66 -9.79 -7.97 1.87
N LEU A 67 -8.51 -8.19 2.20
CA LEU A 67 -7.84 -9.47 1.97
C LEU A 67 -8.45 -10.59 2.81
N MET A 68 -8.75 -10.34 4.08
CA MET A 68 -9.42 -11.32 4.94
C MET A 68 -10.78 -11.71 4.37
N LYS A 69 -11.57 -10.73 3.89
CA LYS A 69 -12.85 -10.98 3.22
C LYS A 69 -12.68 -11.89 2.01
N ASN A 70 -11.73 -11.61 1.12
CA ASN A 70 -11.50 -12.45 -0.07
C ASN A 70 -11.17 -13.90 0.31
N TYR A 71 -10.29 -14.13 1.27
CA TYR A 71 -9.96 -15.49 1.71
C TYR A 71 -11.14 -16.19 2.41
N LEU A 72 -11.98 -15.46 3.15
CA LEU A 72 -13.20 -16.03 3.72
C LEU A 72 -14.19 -16.46 2.63
N ASP A 73 -14.35 -15.65 1.58
CA ASP A 73 -15.21 -15.98 0.43
C ASP A 73 -14.68 -17.19 -0.36
N GLU A 74 -13.36 -17.40 -0.38
CA GLU A 74 -12.71 -18.60 -0.92
C GLU A 74 -12.91 -19.85 -0.04
N GLY A 75 -13.56 -19.72 1.13
CA GLY A 75 -13.86 -20.83 2.04
C GLY A 75 -12.80 -21.10 3.10
N PHE A 76 -11.79 -20.23 3.26
CA PHE A 76 -10.82 -20.37 4.34
C PHE A 76 -11.44 -20.06 5.71
N THR A 77 -10.88 -20.66 6.76
CA THR A 77 -11.20 -20.27 8.14
C THR A 77 -10.69 -18.86 8.43
N LEU A 78 -11.30 -18.19 9.43
CA LEU A 78 -10.89 -16.85 9.82
C LEU A 78 -9.40 -16.76 10.21
N ALA A 79 -8.89 -17.75 10.94
CA ALA A 79 -7.48 -17.79 11.31
C ALA A 79 -6.58 -17.87 10.07
N LYS A 80 -6.94 -18.70 9.08
CA LYS A 80 -6.17 -18.85 7.84
C LYS A 80 -6.26 -17.61 6.95
N ALA A 81 -7.43 -16.96 6.91
CA ALA A 81 -7.60 -15.68 6.24
C ALA A 81 -6.73 -14.57 6.86
N ASN A 82 -6.65 -14.51 8.20
CA ASN A 82 -5.75 -13.58 8.90
C ASN A 82 -4.27 -13.87 8.60
N GLU A 83 -3.85 -15.14 8.61
CA GLU A 83 -2.48 -15.54 8.29
C GLU A 83 -2.08 -15.11 6.87
N LYS A 84 -2.89 -15.49 5.86
CA LYS A 84 -2.62 -15.18 4.45
C LYS A 84 -2.67 -13.68 4.16
N SER A 85 -3.65 -12.97 4.71
CA SER A 85 -3.73 -11.51 4.57
C SER A 85 -2.55 -10.79 5.20
N SER A 86 -2.08 -11.24 6.38
CA SER A 86 -0.90 -10.65 7.03
C SER A 86 0.37 -10.89 6.23
N ALA A 87 0.55 -12.09 5.66
CA ALA A 87 1.69 -12.40 4.82
C ALA A 87 1.73 -11.55 3.54
N LEU A 88 0.59 -11.40 2.85
CA LEU A 88 0.50 -10.58 1.65
C LEU A 88 0.70 -9.08 1.97
N LEU A 89 0.13 -8.60 3.06
CA LEU A 89 0.30 -7.23 3.52
C LEU A 89 1.78 -6.91 3.83
N GLY A 90 2.50 -7.83 4.47
CA GLY A 90 3.94 -7.68 4.71
C GLY A 90 4.76 -7.59 3.42
N LYS A 91 4.40 -8.34 2.38
CA LYS A 91 5.03 -8.22 1.05
C LYS A 91 4.78 -6.83 0.44
N MET A 92 3.54 -6.33 0.52
CA MET A 92 3.19 -5.00 0.03
C MET A 92 3.93 -3.88 0.78
N GLU A 93 4.05 -4.00 2.11
CA GLU A 93 4.80 -3.06 2.94
C GLU A 93 6.28 -3.05 2.58
N TRP A 94 6.88 -4.22 2.34
CA TRP A 94 8.26 -4.31 1.89
C TRP A 94 8.45 -3.65 0.52
N MET A 95 7.56 -3.92 -0.45
CA MET A 95 7.60 -3.30 -1.78
C MET A 95 7.47 -1.77 -1.70
N HIS A 96 6.55 -1.26 -0.87
CA HIS A 96 6.39 0.18 -0.65
C HIS A 96 7.64 0.80 -0.02
N LYS A 97 8.23 0.15 0.98
CA LYS A 97 9.49 0.57 1.60
C LYS A 97 10.64 0.58 0.58
N PHE A 98 10.74 -0.47 -0.23
CA PHE A 98 11.73 -0.55 -1.31
C PHE A 98 11.59 0.62 -2.28
N ALA A 99 10.39 0.85 -2.83
CA ALA A 99 10.15 1.94 -3.77
C ALA A 99 10.46 3.32 -3.17
N THR A 100 10.12 3.53 -1.89
CA THR A 100 10.42 4.79 -1.17
C THR A 100 11.92 5.00 -0.99
N LEU A 101 12.66 3.94 -0.62
CA LEU A 101 14.12 4.02 -0.40
C LEU A 101 14.92 4.07 -1.71
N ALA A 102 14.43 3.40 -2.76
CA ALA A 102 15.04 3.41 -4.09
C ALA A 102 14.83 4.75 -4.82
N HIS A 103 14.12 5.70 -4.21
CA HIS A 103 13.78 7.00 -4.81
C HIS A 103 13.16 6.84 -6.21
N VAL A 104 12.30 5.82 -6.37
CA VAL A 104 11.57 5.60 -7.62
C VAL A 104 10.78 6.86 -7.94
N GLY A 105 10.99 7.40 -9.14
CA GLY A 105 10.47 8.71 -9.52
C GLY A 105 9.90 8.70 -10.93
N LEU A 106 9.03 9.65 -11.24
CA LEU A 106 8.63 9.92 -12.61
C LEU A 106 9.55 10.98 -13.19
N GLU A 107 10.17 10.67 -14.32
CA GLU A 107 11.01 11.57 -15.09
C GLU A 107 10.52 11.60 -16.55
N GLU A 108 10.98 12.58 -17.31
CA GLU A 108 10.81 12.64 -18.75
C GLU A 108 12.14 12.33 -19.41
N VAL A 109 12.15 11.35 -20.31
CA VAL A 109 13.32 10.87 -21.02
C VAL A 109 12.97 10.83 -22.50
N ASP A 110 13.70 11.58 -23.32
CA ASP A 110 13.45 11.71 -24.76
C ASP A 110 12.00 12.07 -25.13
N GLY A 111 11.35 12.91 -24.32
CA GLY A 111 9.94 13.30 -24.51
C GLY A 111 8.91 12.26 -24.07
N GLN A 112 9.35 11.14 -23.48
CA GLN A 112 8.49 10.08 -22.97
C GLN A 112 8.52 10.04 -21.44
N LYS A 113 7.36 9.84 -20.81
CA LYS A 113 7.30 9.57 -19.37
C LYS A 113 7.99 8.26 -19.05
N ALA A 114 8.87 8.29 -18.06
CA ALA A 114 9.62 7.14 -17.60
C ALA A 114 9.59 7.07 -16.07
N VAL A 115 9.61 5.86 -15.54
CA VAL A 115 9.84 5.62 -14.12
C VAL A 115 11.35 5.43 -13.92
N TYR A 116 12.01 6.34 -13.22
CA TYR A 116 13.36 6.14 -12.73
C TYR A 116 13.36 5.05 -11.66
N LEU A 117 14.18 4.01 -11.84
CA LEU A 117 14.23 2.82 -10.99
C LEU A 117 15.51 2.73 -10.16
N GLY A 118 16.44 3.68 -10.30
CA GLY A 118 17.70 3.70 -9.57
C GLY A 118 18.92 3.57 -10.47
N LEU A 119 20.07 3.36 -9.85
CA LEU A 119 21.35 3.13 -10.52
C LEU A 119 21.57 1.63 -10.66
N LEU A 120 22.01 1.18 -11.84
CA LEU A 120 22.17 -0.25 -12.14
C LEU A 120 23.49 -0.82 -11.60
N ASP A 121 24.55 -0.01 -11.60
CA ASP A 121 25.92 -0.46 -11.37
C ASP A 121 26.51 0.22 -10.10
N ASP A 122 27.41 -0.47 -9.39
CA ASP A 122 28.07 0.05 -8.18
C ASP A 122 28.88 1.33 -8.44
N ASP A 123 29.33 1.51 -9.69
CA ASP A 123 30.03 2.69 -10.16
C ASP A 123 29.11 3.92 -10.38
N LYS A 124 27.79 3.74 -10.22
CA LYS A 124 26.75 4.76 -10.37
C LYS A 124 26.73 5.41 -11.76
N SER A 125 27.26 4.75 -12.79
CA SER A 125 27.41 5.31 -14.14
C SER A 125 26.14 5.24 -14.99
N LYS A 126 25.20 4.35 -14.65
CA LYS A 126 23.98 4.13 -15.43
C LYS A 126 22.73 4.23 -14.59
N LYS A 127 21.78 5.04 -15.05
CA LYS A 127 20.43 5.12 -14.54
C LYS A 127 19.54 4.11 -15.25
N LEU A 128 18.72 3.38 -14.50
CA LEU A 128 17.72 2.47 -15.02
C LEU A 128 16.35 3.16 -15.08
N TYR A 129 15.69 3.06 -16.22
CA TYR A 129 14.35 3.59 -16.44
C TYR A 129 13.41 2.48 -16.92
N GLY A 130 12.18 2.51 -16.42
CA GLY A 130 11.05 1.73 -16.93
C GLY A 130 10.09 2.61 -17.73
N PHE A 131 9.63 2.12 -18.85
CA PHE A 131 8.69 2.79 -19.75
C PHE A 131 7.46 1.91 -19.94
N ILE A 132 6.33 2.53 -20.26
CA ILE A 132 5.09 1.84 -20.59
C ILE A 132 4.65 2.29 -21.98
N ASP A 133 4.33 1.32 -22.83
CA ASP A 133 3.69 1.49 -24.14
C ASP A 133 2.57 0.45 -24.32
N ASP A 134 2.03 0.35 -25.53
CA ASP A 134 0.95 -0.59 -25.87
C ASP A 134 1.39 -2.07 -25.74
N ASP A 135 2.70 -2.35 -25.80
CA ASP A 135 3.27 -3.70 -25.72
C ASP A 135 3.66 -4.10 -24.28
N GLY A 136 3.67 -3.14 -23.35
CA GLY A 136 3.82 -3.36 -21.92
C GLY A 136 4.96 -2.58 -21.29
N VAL A 137 5.64 -3.19 -20.31
CA VAL A 137 6.74 -2.54 -19.58
C VAL A 137 8.07 -2.94 -20.19
N HIS A 138 8.88 -1.95 -20.57
CA HIS A 138 10.23 -2.16 -21.06
C HIS A 138 11.25 -1.30 -20.30
N TYR A 139 12.50 -1.74 -20.27
CA TYR A 139 13.56 -1.12 -19.47
C TYR A 139 14.72 -0.65 -20.35
N ARG A 140 15.25 0.54 -20.07
CA ARG A 140 16.45 1.07 -20.72
C ARG A 140 17.39 1.68 -19.70
N THR A 141 18.69 1.54 -19.94
CA THR A 141 19.72 2.27 -19.20
C THR A 141 20.13 3.52 -19.94
N ILE A 142 20.43 4.58 -19.20
CA ILE A 142 20.96 5.83 -19.72
C ILE A 142 22.16 6.21 -18.87
N GLY A 143 23.29 6.48 -19.53
CA GLY A 143 24.56 6.89 -18.92
C GLY A 143 25.05 8.19 -19.54
#